data_AF-U7P6H4-F1
#
_entry.id   AF-U7P6H4-F1
#
_cell.length_a   1.000
_cell.length_b   1.000
_cell.length_c   1.000
_cell.angle_alpha   90.00
_cell.angle_beta   90.00
_cell.angle_gamma   90.00
#
_symmetry.space_group_name_H-M   'P 1'
#
loop_
_entity.id
_entity.type
_entity.pdbx_description
1 polymer ?
#
loop_
_entity_poly.entity_id
_entity_poly.type
_entity_poly.pdbx_seq_one_letter_code
_entity_poly.pdbx_strand_id
1 'polypeptide(L)'
;CWVHKTANVLNKLPKSVQPKVKADLHDIWMAETRDEAHKAFDRTLKRFEAKYPKAMACLAKDRDELLAFYDYPAEHWVHIRTTNPIESTFATV
;
A
#
# COMPACT_ATOMS: atom_id res chain seq x y z
N CYS A 1 -2.74 5.51 -5.55
CA CYS A 1 -1.40 4.92 -5.82
C CYS A 1 -0.78 4.39 -4.53
N TRP A 2 -0.12 3.22 -4.59
CA TRP A 2 0.54 2.60 -3.43
C TRP A 2 1.76 3.37 -2.94
N VAL A 3 2.43 4.12 -3.81
CA VAL A 3 3.59 4.95 -3.45
C VAL A 3 3.19 6.02 -2.43
N HIS A 4 2.19 6.87 -2.75
CA HIS A 4 1.73 7.90 -1.80
C HIS A 4 1.10 7.29 -0.56
N LYS A 5 0.38 6.18 -0.71
CA LYS A 5 -0.20 5.51 0.45
C LYS A 5 0.87 5.06 1.43
N THR A 6 1.93 4.45 0.92
CA THR A 6 3.08 4.04 1.72
C THR A 6 3.69 5.23 2.44
N ALA A 7 3.97 6.34 1.74
CA ALA A 7 4.49 7.55 2.36
C ALA A 7 3.57 8.10 3.47
N ASN A 8 2.26 8.17 3.21
CA ASN A 8 1.26 8.65 4.17
C ASN A 8 1.18 7.78 5.44
N VAL A 9 1.29 6.46 5.29
CA VAL A 9 1.33 5.52 6.44
C VAL A 9 2.64 5.68 7.21
N LEU A 10 3.79 5.75 6.52
CA LEU A 10 5.11 5.91 7.15
C LEU A 10 5.26 7.23 7.91
N ASN A 11 4.65 8.32 7.43
CA ASN A 11 4.61 9.61 8.11
C ASN A 11 3.90 9.58 9.47
N LYS A 12 3.11 8.54 9.75
CA LYS A 12 2.41 8.34 11.03
C LYS A 12 3.16 7.37 11.96
N LEU A 13 4.39 7.00 11.63
CA LEU A 13 5.17 5.99 12.33
C LEU A 13 6.55 6.51 12.76
N PRO A 14 7.07 6.08 13.93
CA PRO A 14 8.47 6.32 14.30
C PRO A 14 9.43 5.73 13.25
N LYS A 15 10.53 6.45 12.95
CA LYS A 15 11.52 6.01 11.94
C LYS A 15 12.05 4.59 12.18
N SER A 16 12.17 4.16 13.44
CA SER A 16 12.67 2.82 13.80
C SER A 16 11.78 1.67 13.33
N VAL A 17 10.47 1.87 13.17
CA VAL A 17 9.54 0.82 12.73
C VAL A 17 9.20 0.91 11.24
N GLN A 18 9.52 2.04 10.60
CA GLN A 18 9.20 2.27 9.18
C GLN A 18 9.73 1.19 8.24
N PRO A 19 10.98 0.67 8.34
CA PRO A 19 11.46 -0.37 7.44
C PRO A 19 10.58 -1.63 7.47
N LYS A 20 10.13 -2.00 8.68
CA LYS A 20 9.30 -3.19 8.90
C LYS A 20 7.89 -3.01 8.36
N VAL A 21 7.27 -1.86 8.62
CA VAL A 21 5.93 -1.58 8.07
C VAL A 21 5.99 -1.44 6.55
N LYS A 22 7.05 -0.82 6.00
CA LYS A 22 7.23 -0.70 4.55
C LYS A 22 7.31 -2.06 3.86
N ALA A 23 8.02 -3.04 4.45
CA ALA A 23 8.05 -4.40 3.94
C ALA A 23 6.66 -5.06 3.96
N ASP A 24 5.95 -4.98 5.09
CA ASP A 24 4.60 -5.54 5.20
C ASP A 24 3.61 -4.88 4.21
N LEU A 25 3.71 -3.57 3.98
CA LEU A 25 2.93 -2.89 2.94
C LEU A 25 3.28 -3.37 1.53
N HIS A 26 4.57 -3.59 1.26
CA HIS A 26 5.06 -4.11 -0.02
C HIS A 26 4.46 -5.49 -0.33
N ASP A 27 4.43 -6.38 0.67
CA ASP A 27 3.83 -7.71 0.54
C ASP A 27 2.35 -7.66 0.15
N ILE A 28 1.61 -6.63 0.57
CA ILE A 28 0.19 -6.51 0.22
C ILE A 28 0.02 -6.31 -1.28
N TRP A 29 0.69 -5.31 -1.84
CA TRP A 29 0.47 -4.97 -3.25
C TRP A 29 1.28 -5.82 -4.20
N MET A 30 2.28 -6.56 -3.73
CA MET A 30 2.98 -7.57 -4.52
C MET A 30 2.35 -8.96 -4.49
N ALA A 31 1.30 -9.17 -3.70
CA ALA A 31 0.61 -10.46 -3.64
C ALA A 31 0.13 -10.92 -5.03
N GLU A 32 0.23 -12.23 -5.29
CA GLU A 32 -0.10 -12.81 -6.60
C GLU A 32 -1.60 -12.81 -6.87
N THR A 33 -2.41 -12.80 -5.81
CA THR A 33 -3.87 -12.81 -5.90
C THR A 33 -4.52 -11.75 -4.99
N ARG A 34 -5.75 -11.34 -5.36
CA ARG A 34 -6.59 -10.44 -4.53
C ARG A 34 -6.80 -10.99 -3.12
N ASP A 35 -7.04 -12.28 -3.01
CA ASP A 35 -7.28 -12.94 -1.72
C ASP A 35 -6.04 -12.92 -0.83
N GLU A 36 -4.86 -13.16 -1.40
CA GLU A 36 -3.59 -13.04 -0.67
C GLU A 36 -3.29 -11.60 -0.27
N ALA A 37 -3.60 -10.64 -1.13
CA ALA A 37 -3.47 -9.22 -0.80
C ALA A 37 -4.34 -8.86 0.41
N HIS A 38 -5.60 -9.30 0.43
CA HIS A 38 -6.49 -9.10 1.58
C HIS A 38 -5.97 -9.78 2.85
N LYS A 39 -5.48 -11.03 2.77
CA LYS A 39 -4.86 -11.72 3.91
C LYS A 39 -3.62 -10.98 4.43
N ALA A 40 -2.76 -10.49 3.52
CA ALA A 40 -1.59 -9.68 3.88
C ALA A 40 -2.00 -8.34 4.50
N PHE A 41 -3.08 -7.73 4.02
CA PHE A 41 -3.64 -6.50 4.57
C PHE A 41 -4.10 -6.72 6.02
N ASP A 42 -4.93 -7.73 6.26
CA ASP A 42 -5.45 -8.06 7.59
C ASP A 42 -4.32 -8.42 8.56
N ARG A 43 -3.31 -9.16 8.09
CA ARG A 43 -2.10 -9.46 8.86
C ARG A 43 -1.35 -8.19 9.26
N THR A 44 -1.17 -7.26 8.32
CA THR A 44 -0.49 -5.97 8.57
C THR A 44 -1.24 -5.14 9.59
N LEU A 45 -2.56 -5.01 9.46
CA LEU A 45 -3.40 -4.30 10.42
C LEU A 45 -3.25 -4.92 11.81
N LYS A 46 -3.49 -6.22 11.94
CA LYS A 46 -3.42 -6.94 13.22
C LYS A 46 -2.05 -6.81 13.89
N ARG A 47 -0.97 -6.78 13.10
CA ARG A 47 0.41 -6.69 13.62
C ARG A 47 0.72 -5.34 14.25
N PHE A 48 0.17 -4.25 13.71
CA PHE A 48 0.59 -2.90 14.08
C PHE A 48 -0.50 -2.03 14.72
N GLU A 49 -1.77 -2.38 14.59
CA GLU A 49 -2.90 -1.55 15.02
C GLU A 49 -2.85 -1.23 16.52
N ALA A 50 -2.53 -2.20 17.36
CA ALA A 50 -2.45 -2.00 18.81
C ALA A 50 -1.43 -0.92 19.23
N LYS A 51 -0.35 -0.74 18.47
CA LYS A 51 0.69 0.26 18.75
C LYS A 51 0.56 1.53 17.92
N TYR A 52 0.03 1.41 16.70
CA TYR A 52 0.00 2.46 15.70
C TYR A 52 -1.39 2.58 15.04
N PRO A 53 -2.46 2.80 15.82
CA PRO A 53 -3.82 2.77 15.31
C PRO A 53 -4.05 3.86 14.24
N LYS A 54 -3.42 5.03 14.36
CA LYS A 54 -3.51 6.10 13.36
C LYS A 54 -2.90 5.72 12.01
N ALA A 55 -1.81 4.95 12.01
CA ALA A 55 -1.16 4.49 10.78
C ALA A 55 -2.00 3.40 10.11
N MET A 56 -2.56 2.47 10.91
CA MET A 56 -3.40 1.38 10.39
C MET A 56 -4.78 1.88 9.92
N ALA A 57 -5.40 2.83 10.63
CA ALA A 57 -6.60 3.51 10.16
C ALA A 57 -6.36 4.27 8.86
N CYS A 58 -5.19 4.91 8.73
CA CYS A 58 -4.78 5.53 7.48
C CYS A 58 -4.75 4.50 6.37
N LEU A 59 -4.07 3.37 6.55
CA LEU A 59 -4.03 2.27 5.58
C LEU A 59 -5.43 1.76 5.21
N ALA A 60 -6.22 1.34 6.22
CA ALA A 60 -7.51 0.70 6.06
C ALA A 60 -8.57 1.54 5.34
N LYS A 61 -8.51 2.87 5.48
CA LYS A 61 -9.48 3.79 4.88
C LYS A 61 -9.65 3.60 3.36
N ASP A 62 -8.55 3.27 2.66
CA ASP A 62 -8.55 3.21 1.20
C ASP A 62 -8.31 1.77 0.70
N ARG A 63 -8.69 0.74 1.48
CA ARG A 63 -8.41 -0.67 1.16
C ARG A 63 -8.90 -1.07 -0.23
N ASP A 64 -10.15 -0.74 -0.54
CA ASP A 64 -10.80 -1.18 -1.77
C ASP A 64 -10.19 -0.47 -2.98
N GLU A 65 -9.96 0.85 -2.88
CA GLU A 65 -9.30 1.63 -3.92
C GLU A 65 -7.85 1.18 -4.16
N LEU A 66 -7.14 0.77 -3.12
CA LEU A 66 -5.77 0.28 -3.24
C LEU A 66 -5.68 -1.10 -3.90
N LEU A 67 -6.74 -1.90 -3.83
CA LEU A 67 -6.78 -3.27 -4.37
C LEU A 67 -7.64 -3.40 -5.65
N ALA A 68 -8.24 -2.30 -6.11
CA ALA A 68 -9.00 -2.25 -7.37
C ALA A 68 -8.17 -2.59 -8.61
N PHE A 69 -6.83 -2.52 -8.55
CA PHE A 69 -5.98 -2.91 -9.69
C PHE A 69 -6.12 -4.40 -10.05
N TYR A 70 -6.58 -5.25 -9.12
CA TYR A 70 -6.88 -6.66 -9.40
C TYR A 70 -8.08 -6.87 -10.34
N ASP A 71 -8.87 -5.82 -10.66
CA ASP A 71 -9.93 -5.89 -11.67
C ASP A 71 -9.38 -5.81 -13.11
N TYR A 72 -8.08 -5.54 -13.28
CA TYR A 72 -7.39 -5.47 -14.56
C TYR A 72 -6.52 -6.71 -14.81
N PRO A 73 -6.15 -7.01 -16.07
CA PRO A 73 -5.17 -8.05 -16.39
C PRO A 73 -3.84 -7.89 -15.64
N ALA A 74 -3.24 -9.01 -15.23
CA ALA A 74 -2.02 -9.04 -14.41
C ALA A 74 -0.82 -8.30 -15.02
N GLU A 75 -0.73 -8.31 -16.35
CA GLU A 75 0.30 -7.60 -17.13
C GLU A 75 0.32 -6.08 -16.84
N HIS A 76 -0.83 -5.51 -16.47
CA HIS A 76 -0.96 -4.08 -16.19
C HIS A 76 -0.67 -3.72 -14.73
N TRP A 77 -0.69 -4.69 -13.81
CA TRP A 77 -0.60 -4.40 -12.37
C TRP A 77 0.67 -3.66 -11.99
N VAL A 78 1.83 -3.97 -12.59
CA VAL A 78 3.09 -3.30 -12.24
C VAL A 78 3.02 -1.79 -12.49
N HIS A 79 2.40 -1.40 -13.60
CA HIS A 79 2.17 0.00 -13.95
C HIS A 79 1.12 0.60 -13.02
N ILE A 80 -0.05 -0.02 -12.83
CA ILE A 80 -1.11 0.56 -11.99
C ILE A 80 -0.68 0.73 -10.52
N ARG A 81 0.12 -0.20 -9.98
CA ARG A 81 0.59 -0.16 -8.59
C ARG A 81 1.63 0.95 -8.35
N THR A 82 2.43 1.29 -9.35
CA THR A 82 3.58 2.20 -9.22
C THR A 82 3.38 3.54 -9.91
N THR A 83 2.56 3.61 -10.95
CA THR A 83 2.32 4.82 -11.74
C THR A 83 1.37 5.75 -10.99
N ASN A 84 1.83 6.99 -10.83
CA ASN A 84 0.99 8.13 -10.54
C ASN A 84 0.79 8.94 -11.83
N PRO A 85 -0.40 8.96 -12.43
CA PRO A 85 -0.67 9.81 -13.60
C PRO A 85 -0.35 11.29 -13.34
N ILE A 86 -0.52 11.77 -12.09
CA ILE A 86 -0.32 13.17 -11.72
C ILE A 86 1.18 13.55 -11.67
N GLU A 87 2.07 12.63 -11.27
CA GLU A 87 3.52 12.88 -11.31
C GLU A 87 4.12 12.58 -12.70
N SER A 88 3.47 11.73 -13.49
CA SER A 88 3.93 11.38 -14.85
C SER A 88 3.63 12.46 -15.90
N THR A 89 2.71 13.40 -15.66
CA THR A 89 2.42 14.50 -16.60
C THR A 89 3.23 15.77 -16.35
N PHE A 90 4.01 15.83 -15.25
CA PHE A 90 4.83 16.99 -14.88
C PHE A 90 6.32 16.67 -14.72
N ALA A 91 6.74 15.44 -15.01
CA ALA A 91 8.16 15.10 -15.11
C ALA A 91 8.70 15.67 -16.45
N THR A 92 9.26 16.88 -16.39
CA THR A 92 9.95 17.53 -17.49
C THR A 92 11.08 16.63 -17.99
N VAL A 93 11.13 16.38 -19.30
CA VAL A 93 12.33 15.89 -20.02
C VAL A 93 13.37 17.00 -20.06
#